data_AF-A0DQQ2-F1
#
_entry.id   AF-A0DQQ2-F1
#
_cell.length_a   1.000
_cell.length_b   1.000
_cell.length_c   1.000
_cell.angle_alpha   90.00
_cell.angle_beta   90.00
_cell.angle_gamma   90.00
#
_symmetry.space_group_name_H-M   'P 1'
#
loop_
_entity.id
_entity.type
_entity.pdbx_description
1 polymer ?
#
loop_
_entity_poly.entity_id
_entity_poly.type
_entity_poly.pdbx_seq_one_letter_code
_entity_poly.pdbx_strand_id
1 'polypeptide(L)'
;MSFVSKKPLQARKIVCQYYPPALGLVYKQPDNKTKMYKIQFNEMVQINDAEKITSFIFDQHSLYFNEQNVPYQQILENVQLILSNQKLMKSSSLSFKKKQSPFTYDQPFSDEDIDLT
;
A
#
# COMPACT_ATOMS: atom_id res chain seq x y z
N MET A 1 -16.27 30.20 -26.50
CA MET A 1 -15.50 29.38 -25.54
C MET A 1 -16.50 28.75 -24.58
N SER A 2 -16.83 27.48 -24.77
CA SER A 2 -17.80 26.79 -23.92
C SER A 2 -17.13 26.36 -22.62
N PHE A 3 -17.46 27.05 -21.52
CA PHE A 3 -17.12 26.59 -20.17
C PHE A 3 -17.93 25.33 -19.91
N VAL A 4 -17.35 24.17 -20.23
CA VAL A 4 -17.88 22.88 -19.78
C VAL A 4 -17.69 22.88 -18.28
N SER A 5 -18.72 23.29 -17.53
CA SER A 5 -18.82 23.07 -16.09
C SER A 5 -18.66 21.57 -15.85
N LYS A 6 -17.43 21.14 -15.59
CA LYS A 6 -17.11 19.76 -15.23
C LYS A 6 -17.87 19.50 -13.93
N LYS A 7 -19.00 18.78 -14.03
CA LYS A 7 -19.74 18.32 -12.86
C LYS A 7 -18.74 17.68 -11.88
N PRO A 8 -18.86 17.95 -10.57
CA PRO A 8 -17.97 17.37 -9.58
C PRO A 8 -18.01 15.84 -9.70
N LEU A 9 -16.84 15.22 -9.69
CA LEU A 9 -16.71 13.76 -9.75
C LEU A 9 -17.34 13.19 -8.49
N GLN A 10 -18.43 12.45 -8.62
CA GLN A 10 -19.05 11.82 -7.44
C GLN A 10 -18.15 10.67 -6.96
N ALA A 11 -17.41 10.94 -5.89
CA ALA A 11 -16.66 9.93 -5.15
C ALA A 11 -17.63 8.92 -4.56
N ARG A 12 -17.36 7.63 -4.79
CA ARG A 12 -18.19 6.53 -4.28
C ARG A 12 -17.52 5.76 -3.15
N LYS A 13 -16.21 5.54 -3.26
CA LYS A 13 -15.49 4.70 -2.32
C LYS A 13 -14.01 5.03 -2.32
N ILE A 14 -13.43 5.02 -1.13
CA ILE A 14 -11.98 5.06 -0.92
C ILE A 14 -11.51 3.62 -0.66
N VAL A 15 -10.39 3.26 -1.26
CA VAL A 15 -9.79 1.92 -1.15
C VAL A 15 -8.36 2.09 -0.67
N CYS A 16 -8.03 1.47 0.45
CA CYS A 16 -6.68 1.45 0.99
C CYS A 16 -6.01 0.13 0.62
N GLN A 17 -4.84 0.21 0.00
CA GLN A 17 -3.98 -0.93 -0.25
C GLN A 17 -2.75 -0.81 0.64
N TYR A 18 -2.42 -1.88 1.37
CA TYR A 18 -1.33 -1.86 2.35
C TYR A 18 0.01 -2.34 1.77
N TYR A 19 -0.03 -3.21 0.75
CA TYR A 19 1.15 -3.75 0.10
C TYR A 19 0.94 -3.93 -1.43
N PRO A 20 1.68 -3.18 -2.28
CA PRO A 20 2.38 -1.93 -1.96
C PRO A 20 1.40 -0.85 -1.46
N PRO A 21 1.87 0.09 -0.61
CA PRO A 21 1.01 1.11 0.02
C PRO A 21 0.42 2.03 -1.04
N ALA A 22 -0.91 2.08 -1.13
CA ALA A 22 -1.59 2.93 -2.10
C ALA A 22 -2.98 3.34 -1.62
N LEU A 23 -3.43 4.50 -2.10
CA LEU A 23 -4.77 5.04 -1.89
C LEU A 23 -5.51 5.09 -3.22
N GLY A 24 -6.68 4.47 -3.27
CA GLY A 24 -7.57 4.44 -4.43
C GLY A 24 -8.82 5.27 -4.17
N LEU A 25 -9.20 6.13 -5.13
CA LEU A 25 -10.48 6.81 -5.16
C LEU A 25 -11.32 6.28 -6.31
N VAL A 26 -12.45 5.66 -5.99
CA VAL A 26 -13.42 5.17 -6.98
C VAL A 26 -14.45 6.27 -7.24
N TYR A 27 -14.59 6.68 -8.50
CA TYR A 27 -15.50 7.73 -8.92
C TYR A 27 -16.28 7.32 -10.16
N LYS A 28 -17.45 7.94 -10.36
CA LYS A 28 -18.27 7.74 -11.56
C LYS A 28 -18.06 8.88 -12.54
N GLN A 29 -17.70 8.56 -13.77
CA GLN A 29 -17.66 9.55 -14.85
C GLN A 29 -19.08 9.84 -15.37
N PRO A 30 -19.31 11.01 -16.01
CA PRO A 30 -20.59 11.33 -16.64
C PRO A 30 -21.04 10.30 -17.69
N ASP A 31 -20.10 9.55 -18.27
CA ASP A 31 -20.34 8.43 -19.19
C ASP A 31 -20.86 7.15 -18.50
N ASN A 32 -21.30 7.25 -17.24
CA ASN A 32 -21.77 6.16 -16.38
C ASN A 32 -20.73 5.07 -16.04
N LYS A 33 -19.49 5.18 -16.55
CA LYS A 33 -18.38 4.27 -16.27
C LYS A 33 -17.73 4.59 -14.91
N THR A 34 -17.57 3.55 -14.10
CA THR A 34 -16.83 3.61 -12.83
C THR A 34 -15.32 3.54 -13.14
N LYS A 35 -14.54 4.49 -12.60
CA LYS A 35 -13.09 4.48 -12.68
C LYS A 35 -12.48 4.55 -11.28
N MET A 36 -11.25 4.07 -11.16
CA MET A 36 -10.44 4.19 -9.94
C MET A 36 -9.20 5.01 -10.26
N TYR A 37 -8.99 6.05 -9.48
CA TYR A 37 -7.72 6.78 -9.45
C TYR A 37 -6.86 6.22 -8.32
N LYS A 38 -5.61 5.85 -8.57
CA LYS A 38 -4.74 5.22 -7.59
C LYS A 38 -3.46 6.03 -7.41
N ILE A 39 -3.14 6.38 -6.17
CA ILE A 39 -1.88 7.02 -5.75
C ILE A 39 -1.07 5.97 -4.99
N GLN A 40 0.16 5.71 -5.41
CA GLN A 40 1.08 4.83 -4.68
C GLN A 40 1.99 5.67 -3.79
N PHE A 41 2.19 5.25 -2.54
CA PHE A 41 2.97 5.97 -1.54
C PHE A 41 4.43 5.54 -1.45
N ASN A 42 5.00 5.00 -2.53
CA ASN A 42 6.29 4.30 -2.53
C ASN A 42 7.40 5.03 -1.75
N GLU A 43 7.58 6.33 -1.99
CA GLU A 43 8.58 7.15 -1.29
C GLU A 43 7.99 7.85 -0.05
N MET A 44 6.70 8.18 -0.08
CA MET A 44 5.99 8.89 0.99
C MET A 44 5.89 8.12 2.30
N VAL A 45 5.84 6.79 2.26
CA VAL A 45 5.82 6.00 3.51
C VAL A 45 7.12 6.15 4.30
N GLN A 46 8.22 6.59 3.68
CA GLN A 46 9.46 6.89 4.41
C GLN A 46 9.35 8.15 5.28
N ILE A 47 8.53 9.11 4.85
CA ILE A 47 8.31 10.38 5.57
C ILE A 47 7.59 10.13 6.91
N ASN A 48 6.82 9.03 7.01
CA ASN A 48 6.17 8.56 8.25
C ASN A 48 5.31 9.61 8.95
N ASP A 49 4.85 10.60 8.20
CA ASP A 49 4.10 11.77 8.65
C ASP A 49 2.80 11.86 7.85
N ALA A 50 1.68 11.51 8.47
CA ALA A 50 0.40 11.41 7.80
C ALA A 50 -0.12 12.76 7.30
N GLU A 51 0.15 13.85 8.02
CA GLU A 51 -0.32 15.19 7.65
C GLU A 51 0.39 15.68 6.39
N LYS A 52 1.70 15.49 6.31
CA LYS A 52 2.48 15.85 5.10
C LYS A 52 2.03 15.06 3.88
N ILE A 53 1.80 13.76 4.03
CA ILE A 53 1.33 12.91 2.95
C ILE A 53 -0.07 13.36 2.51
N THR A 54 -0.96 13.65 3.45
CA THR A 54 -2.33 14.10 3.14
C THR A 54 -2.31 15.46 2.45
N SER A 55 -1.49 16.40 2.92
CA SER A 55 -1.29 17.71 2.28
C SER A 55 -0.77 17.56 0.85
N PHE A 56 0.21 16.68 0.63
CA PHE A 56 0.73 16.38 -0.70
C PHE A 56 -0.34 15.80 -1.63
N ILE A 57 -1.20 14.91 -1.11
CA ILE A 57 -2.30 14.33 -1.89
C ILE A 57 -3.26 15.42 -2.37
N PHE A 58 -3.66 16.33 -1.48
CA PHE A 58 -4.59 17.42 -1.82
C PHE A 58 -3.97 18.45 -2.75
N ASP A 59 -2.65 18.69 -2.65
CA ASP A 59 -1.94 19.62 -3.52
C ASP A 59 -1.77 19.06 -4.94
N GLN A 60 -1.14 17.89 -5.06
CA GLN A 60 -0.79 17.29 -6.35
C GLN A 60 -1.96 16.61 -7.06
N HIS A 61 -2.98 16.20 -6.30
CA HIS A 61 -4.14 15.47 -6.81
C HIS A 61 -5.48 16.17 -6.52
N SER A 62 -5.45 17.50 -6.36
CA SER A 62 -6.62 18.38 -6.10
C SER A 62 -7.83 18.13 -7.01
N LEU A 63 -7.60 17.68 -8.25
CA LEU A 63 -8.66 17.38 -9.21
C LEU A 63 -9.54 16.19 -8.80
N TYR A 64 -8.98 15.25 -8.03
CA TYR A 64 -9.67 14.06 -7.54
C TYR A 64 -9.91 14.11 -6.03
N PHE A 65 -8.91 14.55 -5.27
CA PHE A 65 -8.93 14.69 -3.81
C PHE A 65 -9.08 16.17 -3.45
N ASN A 66 -10.29 16.56 -3.08
CA ASN A 66 -10.61 17.88 -2.56
C ASN A 66 -11.80 17.77 -1.60
N GLU A 67 -12.01 18.79 -0.79
CA GLU A 67 -13.09 18.84 0.23
C GLU A 67 -14.50 18.62 -0.34
N GLN A 68 -14.72 18.87 -1.63
CA GLN A 68 -16.03 18.64 -2.26
C GLN A 68 -16.28 17.16 -2.57
N ASN A 69 -15.21 16.40 -2.85
CA ASN A 69 -15.29 14.98 -3.19
C ASN A 69 -15.05 14.10 -1.96
N VAL A 70 -14.04 14.43 -1.16
CA VAL A 70 -13.61 13.68 0.01
C VAL A 70 -13.05 14.65 1.07
N PRO A 71 -13.55 14.61 2.31
CA PRO A 71 -13.03 15.47 3.37
C PRO A 71 -11.57 15.13 3.70
N TYR A 72 -10.74 16.15 3.94
CA TYR A 72 -9.32 15.97 4.27
C TYR A 72 -9.09 15.04 5.44
N GLN A 73 -9.92 15.15 6.47
CA GLN A 73 -9.83 14.33 7.68
C GLN A 73 -10.02 12.83 7.38
N GLN A 74 -10.88 12.49 6.42
CA GLN A 74 -11.06 11.09 6.02
C GLN A 74 -9.81 10.56 5.30
N ILE A 75 -9.13 11.37 4.49
CA ILE A 75 -7.86 10.95 3.86
C ILE A 75 -6.76 10.80 4.91
N LEU A 76 -6.68 11.74 5.86
CA LEU A 76 -5.73 11.68 6.97
C LEU A 76 -5.85 10.36 7.74
N GLU A 77 -7.06 9.98 8.15
CA GLU A 77 -7.33 8.72 8.86
C GLU A 77 -6.91 7.50 8.04
N ASN A 78 -7.21 7.50 6.74
CA ASN A 78 -6.82 6.40 5.85
C ASN A 78 -5.29 6.30 5.68
N VAL A 79 -4.60 7.44 5.56
CA VAL A 79 -3.14 7.48 5.48
C VAL A 79 -2.51 7.00 6.79
N GLN A 80 -3.02 7.45 7.95
CA GLN A 80 -2.59 6.97 9.27
C GLN A 80 -2.75 5.47 9.41
N LEU A 81 -3.87 4.92 8.94
CA LEU A 81 -4.14 3.48 8.94
C LEU A 81 -3.12 2.72 8.07
N ILE A 82 -2.81 3.24 6.88
CA ILE A 82 -1.81 2.64 5.97
C ILE A 82 -0.42 2.64 6.62
N LEU A 83 0.01 3.77 7.19
CA LEU A 83 1.30 3.88 7.87
C LEU A 83 1.40 2.97 9.11
N SER A 84 0.31 2.84 9.87
CA SER A 84 0.27 1.97 11.06
C SER A 84 0.40 0.50 10.68
N ASN A 85 -0.30 0.05 9.63
CA ASN A 85 -0.18 -1.31 9.11
C ASN A 85 1.22 -1.59 8.54
N GLN A 86 1.84 -0.61 7.88
CA GLN A 86 3.22 -0.71 7.41
C GLN A 86 4.23 -0.95 8.56
N LYS A 87 4.08 -0.26 9.69
CA LYS A 87 4.91 -0.47 10.88
C LYS A 87 4.73 -1.87 11.46
N LEU A 88 3.48 -2.33 11.55
CA LEU A 88 3.15 -3.66 12.04
C LEU A 88 3.85 -4.74 11.19
N MET A 89 3.69 -4.69 9.85
CA MET A 89 4.30 -5.68 8.96
C MET A 89 5.84 -5.68 9.00
N LYS A 90 6.48 -4.50 9.12
CA LYS A 90 7.94 -4.41 9.29
C LYS A 90 8.41 -5.05 10.60
N SER A 91 7.64 -4.89 11.68
CA SER A 91 7.96 -5.49 12.98
C SER A 91 7.81 -7.02 12.97
N SER A 92 6.86 -7.57 12.21
CA SER A 92 6.63 -9.01 12.09
C SER A 92 7.70 -9.73 11.27
N SER A 93 8.34 -9.06 10.30
CA SER A 93 9.46 -9.61 9.52
C SER A 93 10.78 -9.73 10.29
N LEU A 94 10.91 -9.10 11.47
CA LEU A 94 12.14 -9.15 12.28
C LEU A 94 12.26 -10.41 13.16
N SER A 95 11.25 -11.28 13.18
CA SER A 95 11.23 -12.50 14.01
C SER A 95 11.83 -13.76 13.34
N PHE A 96 12.33 -13.68 12.11
CA PHE A 96 12.85 -14.85 11.36
C PHE A 96 14.37 -14.85 11.14
N LYS A 97 15.15 -14.09 11.91
CA LYS A 97 16.63 -14.13 11.86
C LYS A 97 17.25 -14.57 13.19
N LYS A 98 17.09 -15.86 13.52
CA LYS A 98 17.93 -16.69 14.41
C LYS A 98 17.28 -18.08 14.34
N LYS A 99 17.87 -19.08 13.70
CA LYS A 99 19.11 -19.73 14.10
C LYS A 99 19.92 -20.16 12.88
N GLN A 100 21.11 -19.58 12.75
CA GLN A 100 22.22 -20.20 12.05
C GLN A 100 22.70 -21.34 12.96
N SER A 101 22.43 -22.60 12.61
CA SER A 101 23.01 -23.75 13.31
C SER A 101 24.37 -24.06 12.67
N PRO A 102 25.48 -24.08 13.42
CA PRO A 102 26.78 -24.46 12.93
C PRO A 102 26.92 -25.97 13.10
N PHE A 103 26.50 -26.76 12.11
CA PHE A 103 26.89 -28.17 12.03
C PHE A 103 27.21 -28.50 10.59
N THR A 104 28.50 -28.37 10.27
CA THR A 104 29.12 -29.04 9.13
C THR A 104 29.20 -30.52 9.49
N TYR A 105 28.57 -31.38 8.71
CA TYR A 105 28.95 -32.79 8.65
C TYR A 105 29.75 -32.98 7.37
N ASP A 106 31.06 -32.92 7.49
CA ASP A 106 31.97 -33.64 6.60
C ASP A 106 31.87 -35.12 7.00
N GLN A 107 31.19 -35.94 6.19
CA GLN A 107 31.42 -37.38 6.22
C GLN A 107 31.18 -38.00 4.84
N PRO A 108 32.13 -38.81 4.33
CA PRO A 108 32.07 -39.43 3.01
C PRO A 108 31.03 -40.56 2.97
N PHE A 109 30.40 -40.73 1.81
CA PHE A 109 29.61 -41.91 1.47
C PHE A 109 30.48 -43.16 1.56
N SER A 110 30.13 -44.10 2.43
CA SER A 110 30.60 -45.48 2.35
C SER A 110 29.51 -46.32 1.70
N ASP A 111 29.79 -46.80 0.48
CA ASP A 111 29.11 -47.93 -0.15
C ASP A 111 29.53 -49.22 0.57
N GLU A 112 28.64 -49.80 1.40
CA GLU A 112 28.78 -51.19 1.85
C GLU A 112 27.41 -51.89 1.81
N ASP A 113 27.29 -52.70 0.77
CA ASP A 113 26.59 -53.99 0.60
C ASP A 113 25.34 -54.30 1.45
N ILE A 114 24.19 -54.39 0.78
CA ILE A 114 22.99 -55.07 1.29
C ILE A 114 23.00 -56.49 0.73
N ASP A 115 23.40 -57.46 1.55
CA ASP A 115 23.26 -58.89 1.30
C ASP A 115 21.78 -59.30 1.52
N LEU A 116 21.12 -59.75 0.46
CA LEU A 116 19.76 -60.30 0.49
C LEU A 116 19.87 -61.83 0.51
N THR A 117 19.74 -62.41 1.71
CA THR A 117 19.42 -63.84 1.91
C THR A 117 18.06 -64.20 1.32
#